data_AF-A0A960UW09-F1
#
_entry.id   AF-A0A960UW09-F1
#
_cell.length_a   1.000
_cell.length_b   1.000
_cell.length_c   1.000
_cell.angle_alpha   90.00
_cell.angle_beta   90.00
_cell.angle_gamma   90.00
#
_symmetry.space_group_name_H-M   'P 1'
#
loop_
_entity.id
_entity.type
_entity.pdbx_description
1 polymer ?
#
loop_
_entity_poly.entity_id
_entity_poly.type
_entity_poly.pdbx_seq_one_letter_code
_entity_poly.pdbx_strand_id
1 'polypeptide(L)'
;MIQLKRTTMILGTIAMAAMLFAHCKDKEQANPGTDQAPATVELSGTPGNKMITVMEMGVKALENNSADPGKAASELNRLMKAYDITALRNEAKAEKEAGRGASEEEKAKFKELTETYKKLAAEVGAKDPTAFGGAHAEWSRLWSIN
;
A
#
# COMPACT_ATOMS: atom_id res chain seq x y z
N MET A 1 -23.08 55.76 -12.50
CA MET A 1 -22.54 56.04 -13.85
C MET A 1 -21.63 54.86 -14.21
N ILE A 2 -22.08 53.73 -14.77
CA ILE A 2 -22.56 53.39 -16.13
C ILE A 2 -21.69 53.92 -17.27
N GLN A 3 -20.88 53.01 -17.84
CA GLN A 3 -20.45 52.87 -19.25
C GLN A 3 -20.21 51.35 -19.40
N LEU A 4 -20.97 50.47 -20.06
CA LEU A 4 -21.72 50.40 -21.33
C LEU A 4 -20.85 50.35 -22.60
N LYS A 5 -20.99 49.19 -23.30
CA LYS A 5 -20.61 48.82 -24.70
C LYS A 5 -19.14 48.40 -24.90
N ARG A 6 -18.81 47.30 -25.61
CA ARG A 6 -19.44 46.72 -26.80
C ARG A 6 -19.35 45.18 -26.88
N THR A 7 -20.48 44.61 -27.30
CA THR A 7 -20.73 43.30 -27.93
C THR A 7 -19.96 43.14 -29.25
N THR A 8 -19.39 41.97 -29.54
CA THR A 8 -19.41 41.39 -30.90
C THR A 8 -19.38 39.86 -30.79
N MET A 9 -20.45 39.28 -31.30
CA MET A 9 -20.77 37.88 -31.48
C MET A 9 -20.32 37.47 -32.89
N ILE A 10 -19.58 36.37 -33.07
CA ILE A 10 -19.54 35.68 -34.37
C ILE A 10 -19.75 34.18 -34.12
N LEU A 11 -20.97 33.79 -34.45
CA LEU A 11 -21.50 32.48 -34.72
C LEU A 11 -20.92 31.99 -36.05
N GLY A 12 -20.41 30.76 -36.11
CA GLY A 12 -19.89 30.14 -37.32
C GLY A 12 -20.14 28.64 -37.32
N THR A 13 -21.37 28.25 -37.63
CA THR A 13 -21.81 26.89 -37.93
C THR A 13 -21.18 26.38 -39.22
N ILE A 14 -20.62 25.16 -39.20
CA ILE A 14 -20.56 24.30 -40.39
C ILE A 14 -21.11 22.93 -39.99
N ALA A 15 -22.27 22.62 -40.57
CA ALA A 15 -22.88 21.30 -40.59
C ALA A 15 -22.70 20.72 -42.00
N MET A 16 -22.35 19.44 -42.09
CA MET A 16 -22.74 18.47 -43.13
C MET A 16 -22.05 17.14 -42.78
N ALA A 17 -22.74 16.18 -42.17
CA ALA A 17 -23.72 15.23 -42.74
C ALA A 17 -23.06 14.05 -43.49
N ALA A 18 -22.97 12.95 -42.74
CA ALA A 18 -23.19 11.54 -43.09
C ALA A 18 -22.64 10.96 -44.41
N MET A 19 -21.85 9.88 -44.28
CA MET A 19 -22.13 8.61 -44.98
C MET A 19 -21.74 7.41 -44.10
N LEU A 20 -22.71 6.50 -43.94
CA LEU A 20 -22.58 5.14 -43.43
C LEU A 20 -21.83 4.28 -44.45
N PHE A 21 -20.78 3.58 -44.03
CA PHE A 21 -20.45 2.26 -44.58
C PHE A 21 -20.02 1.33 -43.45
N ALA A 22 -20.81 0.26 -43.31
CA ALA A 22 -20.48 -0.90 -42.50
C ALA A 22 -19.28 -1.64 -43.12
N HIS A 23 -18.25 -1.86 -42.32
CA HIS A 23 -17.34 -3.00 -42.50
C HIS A 23 -16.81 -3.41 -41.13
N CYS A 24 -17.28 -4.56 -40.65
CA CYS A 24 -16.74 -5.22 -39.46
C CYS A 24 -15.24 -5.47 -39.64
N LYS A 25 -14.44 -4.99 -38.69
CA LYS A 25 -13.21 -5.66 -38.29
C LYS A 25 -12.82 -5.20 -36.89
N ASP A 26 -12.84 -6.17 -35.97
CA ASP A 26 -12.35 -6.12 -34.60
C ASP A 26 -11.25 -5.09 -34.35
N LYS A 27 -11.55 -4.12 -33.50
CA LYS A 27 -10.58 -3.52 -32.58
C LYS A 27 -11.27 -3.32 -31.26
N GLU A 28 -11.19 -4.37 -30.45
CA GLU A 28 -11.25 -4.31 -29.00
C GLU A 28 -10.47 -3.08 -28.53
N GLN A 29 -11.20 -2.04 -28.15
CA GLN A 29 -10.65 -0.85 -27.54
C GLN A 29 -10.22 -1.27 -26.15
N ALA A 30 -8.95 -1.64 -26.04
CA ALA A 30 -8.26 -1.90 -24.79
C ALA A 30 -8.62 -0.78 -23.80
N ASN A 31 -9.39 -1.16 -22.79
CA ASN A 31 -9.66 -0.35 -21.62
C ASN A 31 -8.28 -0.08 -20.97
N PRO A 32 -7.82 1.17 -20.87
CA PRO A 32 -6.56 1.45 -20.19
C PRO A 32 -6.75 1.01 -18.74
N GLY A 33 -5.87 0.11 -18.31
CA GLY A 33 -6.01 -0.72 -17.12
C GLY A 33 -6.54 0.06 -15.93
N THR A 34 -7.61 -0.48 -15.35
CA THR A 34 -7.87 -0.31 -13.92
C THR A 34 -6.55 -0.62 -13.22
N ASP A 35 -5.93 0.41 -12.65
CA ASP A 35 -4.91 0.28 -11.63
C ASP A 35 -5.57 -0.49 -10.48
N GLN A 36 -5.61 -1.82 -10.59
CA GLN A 36 -6.00 -2.67 -9.49
C GLN A 36 -4.86 -2.55 -8.50
N ALA A 37 -5.00 -1.60 -7.58
CA ALA A 37 -4.23 -1.58 -6.36
C ALA A 37 -4.23 -3.04 -5.84
N PRO A 38 -3.04 -3.62 -5.58
CA PRO A 38 -2.94 -5.02 -5.17
C PRO A 38 -3.87 -5.26 -3.99
N ALA A 39 -4.63 -6.36 -4.06
CA ALA A 39 -5.66 -6.68 -3.08
C ALA A 39 -5.08 -6.56 -1.66
N THR A 40 -5.69 -5.68 -0.87
CA THR A 40 -5.34 -5.53 0.54
C THR A 40 -6.01 -6.66 1.31
N VAL A 41 -5.26 -7.34 2.18
CA VAL A 41 -5.82 -8.39 3.03
C VAL A 41 -6.66 -7.71 4.10
N GLU A 42 -7.93 -8.08 4.20
CA GLU A 42 -8.79 -7.57 5.25
C GLU A 42 -8.28 -8.04 6.62
N LEU A 43 -8.06 -7.10 7.55
CA LEU A 43 -7.54 -7.41 8.88
C LEU A 43 -8.71 -7.73 9.83
N SER A 44 -8.83 -8.98 10.22
CA SER A 44 -9.86 -9.47 11.15
C SER A 44 -9.29 -9.87 12.51
N GLY A 45 -10.16 -10.00 13.51
CA GLY A 45 -9.81 -10.51 14.85
C GLY A 45 -9.44 -9.41 15.85
N THR A 46 -8.73 -9.80 16.92
CA THR A 46 -8.28 -8.88 17.96
C THR A 46 -7.25 -7.89 17.38
N PRO A 47 -7.00 -6.73 18.00
CA PRO A 47 -5.89 -5.87 17.57
C PRO A 47 -4.53 -6.58 17.62
N GLY A 48 -4.34 -7.53 18.55
CA GLY A 48 -3.18 -8.41 18.59
C GLY A 48 -3.05 -9.24 17.31
N ASN A 49 -4.13 -9.90 16.86
CA ASN A 49 -4.14 -10.65 15.61
C ASN A 49 -3.82 -9.76 14.41
N LYS A 50 -4.45 -8.58 14.32
CA LYS A 50 -4.19 -7.64 13.21
C LYS A 50 -2.71 -7.25 13.14
N MET A 51 -2.09 -6.93 14.28
CA MET A 51 -0.66 -6.62 14.35
C MET A 51 0.22 -7.81 13.91
N ILE A 52 -0.11 -9.02 14.36
CA ILE A 52 0.59 -10.25 13.96
C ILE A 52 0.50 -10.46 12.45
N THR A 53 -0.70 -10.32 11.87
CA THR A 53 -0.92 -10.50 10.43
C THR A 53 -0.09 -9.52 9.61
N VAL A 54 -0.03 -8.24 9.98
CA VAL A 54 0.78 -7.27 9.24
C VAL A 54 2.28 -7.54 9.41
N MET A 55 2.74 -7.90 10.61
CA MET A 55 4.14 -8.26 10.82
C MET A 55 4.53 -9.53 10.04
N GLU A 56 3.66 -10.53 10.00
CA GLU A 56 3.86 -11.77 9.22
C GLU A 56 3.94 -11.48 7.72
N MET A 57 3.11 -10.56 7.20
CA MET A 57 3.25 -10.09 5.81
C MET A 57 4.60 -9.42 5.57
N GLY A 58 5.11 -8.63 6.54
CA GLY A 58 6.44 -8.04 6.47
C GLY A 58 7.56 -9.07 6.46
N VAL A 59 7.47 -10.11 7.29
CA VAL A 59 8.40 -11.25 7.29
C VAL A 59 8.37 -11.96 5.93
N LYS A 60 7.19 -12.33 5.44
CA LYS A 60 7.02 -12.99 4.14
C LYS A 60 7.53 -12.15 2.97
N ALA A 61 7.40 -10.82 3.05
CA ALA A 61 7.95 -9.92 2.04
C ALA A 61 9.49 -10.03 1.96
N LEU A 62 10.16 -10.22 3.09
CA LEU A 62 11.62 -10.41 3.14
C LEU A 62 12.02 -11.84 2.73
N GLU A 63 11.30 -12.86 3.20
CA GLU A 63 11.57 -14.26 2.84
C GLU A 63 11.47 -14.48 1.33
N ASN A 64 10.36 -14.04 0.72
CA ASN A 64 10.06 -14.25 -0.70
C ASN A 64 10.95 -13.42 -1.64
N ASN A 65 11.59 -12.38 -1.12
CA ASN A 65 12.43 -11.47 -1.90
C ASN A 65 13.85 -11.37 -1.31
N SER A 66 14.31 -12.41 -0.61
CA SER A 66 15.59 -12.40 0.11
C SER A 66 16.80 -12.16 -0.81
N ALA A 67 16.69 -12.50 -2.10
CA ALA A 67 17.73 -12.27 -3.10
C ALA A 67 17.65 -10.90 -3.81
N ASP A 68 16.57 -10.13 -3.59
CA ASP A 68 16.32 -8.84 -4.25
C ASP A 68 15.91 -7.79 -3.21
N PRO A 69 16.90 -7.05 -2.65
CA PRO A 69 16.66 -6.04 -1.63
C PRO A 69 15.74 -4.91 -2.09
N GLY A 70 15.77 -4.54 -3.38
CA GLY A 70 14.90 -3.51 -3.93
C GLY A 70 13.44 -3.95 -3.95
N LYS A 71 13.18 -5.20 -4.35
CA LYS A 71 11.83 -5.78 -4.31
C LYS A 71 11.33 -5.99 -2.88
N ALA A 72 12.19 -6.43 -1.96
CA ALA A 72 11.86 -6.52 -0.54
C ALA A 72 11.45 -5.14 0.03
N ALA A 73 12.20 -4.08 -0.28
CA ALA A 73 11.86 -2.71 0.09
C ALA A 73 10.51 -2.26 -0.52
N SER A 74 10.27 -2.55 -1.80
CA SER A 74 9.01 -2.22 -2.47
C SER A 74 7.81 -2.87 -1.79
N GLU A 75 7.92 -4.14 -1.39
CA GLU A 75 6.84 -4.84 -0.67
C GLU A 75 6.62 -4.26 0.72
N LEU A 76 7.67 -3.95 1.49
CA LEU A 76 7.50 -3.27 2.78
C LEU A 76 6.81 -1.92 2.61
N ASN A 77 7.23 -1.12 1.63
CA ASN A 77 6.60 0.18 1.32
C ASN A 77 5.13 0.03 0.92
N ARG A 78 4.80 -1.01 0.15
CA ARG A 78 3.42 -1.34 -0.20
C ARG A 78 2.59 -1.65 1.06
N LEU A 79 3.11 -2.46 1.97
CA LEU A 79 2.45 -2.79 3.23
C LEU A 79 2.24 -1.54 4.11
N MET A 80 3.25 -0.67 4.24
CA MET A 80 3.14 0.57 5.02
C MET A 80 2.13 1.57 4.44
N LYS A 81 1.88 1.51 3.12
CA LYS A 81 0.82 2.31 2.47
C LYS A 81 -0.56 1.68 2.63
N ALA A 82 -0.64 0.35 2.62
CA ALA A 82 -1.90 -0.38 2.69
C ALA A 82 -2.47 -0.46 4.11
N TYR A 83 -1.61 -0.44 5.14
CA TYR A 83 -2.02 -0.61 6.53
C TYR A 83 -1.52 0.55 7.40
N ASP A 84 -2.43 1.16 8.16
CA ASP A 84 -2.08 2.15 9.16
C ASP A 84 -1.54 1.45 10.42
N ILE A 85 -0.23 1.15 10.41
CA ILE A 85 0.48 0.51 11.53
C ILE A 85 0.37 1.35 12.81
N THR A 86 0.32 2.67 12.70
CA THR A 86 0.19 3.55 13.88
C THR A 86 -1.18 3.38 14.52
N ALA A 87 -2.24 3.39 13.71
CA ALA A 87 -3.60 3.14 14.19
C ALA A 87 -3.73 1.74 14.82
N LEU A 88 -3.17 0.70 14.19
CA LEU A 88 -3.20 -0.66 14.73
C LEU A 88 -2.54 -0.75 16.12
N ARG A 89 -1.39 -0.09 16.31
CA ARG A 89 -0.72 -0.05 17.61
C ARG A 89 -1.50 0.73 18.66
N ASN A 90 -2.15 1.83 18.25
CA ASN A 90 -3.00 2.61 19.15
C ASN A 90 -4.25 1.82 19.56
N GLU A 91 -4.87 1.08 18.64
CA GLU A 91 -5.99 0.17 18.92
C GLU A 91 -5.57 -0.91 19.92
N ALA A 92 -4.41 -1.56 19.71
CA ALA A 92 -3.89 -2.56 20.63
C ALA A 92 -3.55 -1.99 22.02
N LYS A 93 -3.05 -0.75 22.08
CA LYS A 93 -2.82 -0.05 23.34
C LYS A 93 -4.12 0.25 24.08
N ALA A 94 -5.15 0.73 23.37
CA ALA A 94 -6.46 1.01 23.95
C ALA A 94 -7.11 -0.26 24.52
N GLU A 95 -7.05 -1.38 23.80
CA GLU A 95 -7.58 -2.66 24.29
C GLU A 95 -6.79 -3.18 25.50
N LYS A 96 -5.47 -2.97 25.54
CA LYS A 96 -4.66 -3.26 26.74
C LYS A 96 -5.11 -2.44 27.94
N GLU A 97 -5.33 -1.13 27.77
CA GLU A 97 -5.82 -0.25 28.83
C GLU A 97 -7.24 -0.62 29.29
N ALA A 98 -8.05 -1.19 28.39
CA ALA A 98 -9.38 -1.72 28.69
C ALA A 98 -9.38 -3.14 29.29
N GLY A 99 -8.22 -3.71 29.62
CA GLY A 99 -8.08 -5.06 30.20
C GLY A 99 -8.26 -6.22 29.22
N ARG A 100 -8.36 -5.92 27.91
CA ARG A 100 -8.50 -6.88 26.80
C ARG A 100 -7.25 -6.90 25.92
N GLY A 101 -6.09 -6.70 26.54
CA GLY A 101 -4.82 -6.73 25.84
C GLY A 101 -4.56 -8.07 25.17
N ALA A 102 -3.60 -8.08 24.23
CA ALA A 102 -3.19 -9.29 23.53
C ALA A 102 -2.91 -10.46 24.50
N SER A 103 -3.27 -11.67 24.09
CA SER A 103 -2.99 -12.90 24.85
C SER A 103 -1.47 -13.14 24.95
N GLU A 104 -1.05 -14.05 25.83
CA GLU A 104 0.37 -14.40 25.93
C GLU A 104 0.88 -15.08 24.66
N GLU A 105 0.04 -15.89 24.00
CA GLU A 105 0.34 -16.53 22.73
C GLU A 105 0.50 -15.48 21.62
N GLU A 106 -0.36 -14.47 21.57
CA GLU A 106 -0.26 -13.38 20.61
C GLU A 106 1.02 -12.56 20.81
N LYS A 107 1.35 -12.23 22.06
CA LYS A 107 2.61 -11.54 22.41
C LYS A 107 3.83 -12.37 22.00
N ALA A 108 3.82 -13.66 22.31
CA ALA A 108 4.90 -14.58 21.95
C ALA A 108 5.07 -14.66 20.43
N LYS A 109 3.96 -14.78 19.68
CA LYS A 109 3.98 -14.82 18.22
C LYS A 109 4.49 -13.53 17.60
N PHE A 110 4.03 -12.38 18.09
CA PHE A 110 4.50 -11.08 17.60
C PHE A 110 6.01 -10.89 17.87
N LYS A 111 6.49 -11.34 19.04
CA LYS A 111 7.91 -11.32 19.39
C LYS A 111 8.72 -12.23 18.46
N GLU A 112 8.28 -13.46 18.23
CA GLU A 112 8.92 -14.40 17.29
C GLU A 112 9.04 -13.78 15.90
N LEU A 113 7.95 -13.22 15.37
CA LEU A 113 7.93 -12.57 14.07
C LEU A 113 8.86 -11.35 14.01
N THR A 114 8.94 -10.57 15.08
CA THR A 114 9.86 -9.42 15.17
C THR A 114 11.33 -9.86 15.08
N GLU A 115 11.70 -10.93 15.79
CA GLU A 115 13.07 -11.45 15.75
C GLU A 115 13.40 -12.07 14.38
N THR A 116 12.47 -12.81 13.79
CA THR A 116 12.59 -13.32 12.42
C THR A 116 12.75 -12.18 11.42
N TYR A 117 11.94 -11.12 11.53
CA TYR A 117 12.06 -9.93 10.69
C TYR A 117 13.46 -9.30 10.82
N LYS A 118 13.95 -9.06 12.04
CA LYS A 118 15.27 -8.45 12.27
C LYS A 118 16.39 -9.27 11.62
N LYS A 119 16.37 -10.59 11.78
CA LYS A 119 17.33 -11.49 11.16
C LYS A 119 17.31 -11.35 9.63
N LEU A 120 16.14 -11.48 9.02
CA LEU A 120 15.98 -11.38 7.57
C LEU A 120 16.34 -9.97 7.05
N ALA A 121 15.97 -8.93 7.78
CA ALA A 121 16.26 -7.55 7.41
C ALA A 121 17.78 -7.28 7.40
N ALA A 122 18.51 -7.85 8.37
CA ALA A 122 19.97 -7.79 8.36
C ALA A 122 20.56 -8.54 7.15
N GLU A 123 20.06 -9.74 6.84
CA GLU A 123 20.52 -10.54 5.70
C GLU A 123 20.24 -9.85 4.35
N VAL A 124 19.05 -9.27 4.18
CA VAL A 124 18.65 -8.53 2.97
C VAL A 124 19.43 -7.22 2.86
N GLY A 125 19.49 -6.45 3.95
CA GLY A 125 20.19 -5.17 4.00
C GLY A 125 21.69 -5.28 3.79
N ALA A 126 22.32 -6.40 4.17
CA ALA A 126 23.74 -6.64 3.90
C ALA A 126 24.06 -6.79 2.41
N LYS A 127 23.09 -7.21 1.58
CA LYS A 127 23.28 -7.39 0.13
C LYS A 127 23.26 -6.08 -0.63
N ASP A 128 22.35 -5.18 -0.26
CA ASP A 128 22.30 -3.82 -0.79
C ASP A 128 21.65 -2.87 0.23
N PRO A 129 22.47 -2.20 1.06
CA PRO A 129 21.98 -1.27 2.07
C PRO A 129 21.25 -0.07 1.47
N THR A 130 21.61 0.35 0.26
CA THR A 130 21.04 1.55 -0.38
C THR A 130 19.64 1.27 -0.89
N ALA A 131 19.43 0.10 -1.51
CA ALA A 131 18.12 -0.30 -2.01
C ALA A 131 17.11 -0.59 -0.90
N PHE A 132 17.55 -1.10 0.25
CA PHE A 132 16.66 -1.58 1.31
C PHE A 132 16.54 -0.64 2.53
N GLY A 133 17.61 0.07 2.87
CA GLY A 133 17.77 0.73 4.18
C GLY A 133 16.66 1.73 4.53
N GLY A 134 16.16 2.49 3.55
CA GLY A 134 15.07 3.44 3.77
C GLY A 134 13.75 2.77 4.17
N ALA A 135 13.34 1.71 3.46
CA ALA A 135 12.13 0.97 3.77
C ALA A 135 12.25 0.24 5.11
N HIS A 136 13.42 -0.33 5.41
CA HIS A 136 13.69 -0.96 6.69
C HIS A 136 13.62 0.04 7.85
N ALA A 137 14.27 1.19 7.74
CA ALA A 137 14.27 2.19 8.80
C ALA A 137 12.86 2.67 9.14
N GLU A 138 12.04 2.93 8.12
CA GLU A 138 10.66 3.36 8.32
C GLU A 138 9.78 2.25 8.90
N TRP A 139 9.89 1.01 8.39
CA TRP A 139 9.19 -0.14 8.94
C TRP A 139 9.54 -0.35 10.43
N SER A 140 10.83 -0.33 10.75
CA SER A 140 11.31 -0.50 12.12
C SER A 140 10.83 0.62 13.04
N ARG A 141 10.77 1.86 12.55
CA ARG A 141 10.23 3.01 13.28
C ARG A 141 8.75 2.82 13.59
N LEU A 142 7.94 2.44 12.60
CA LEU A 142 6.50 2.24 12.76
C LEU A 142 6.17 1.15 13.79
N TRP A 143 6.97 0.09 13.85
CA TRP A 143 6.80 -0.99 14.82
C TRP A 143 7.54 -0.78 16.15
N SER A 144 8.44 0.21 16.23
CA SER A 144 9.35 0.42 17.36
C SER A 144 10.22 -0.81 17.67
N ILE A 145 10.85 -1.37 16.63
CA ILE A 145 11.65 -2.61 16.72
C ILE A 145 13.15 -2.42 16.46
N ASN A 146 13.62 -1.19 16.24
CA ASN A 146 15.03 -0.79 16.25
C ASN A 146 15.27 0.31 17.28
#